data_AF-A0A834HT42-F1
#
_entry.id   AF-A0A834HT42-F1
#
_cell.length_a   1.000
_cell.length_b   1.000
_cell.length_c   1.000
_cell.angle_alpha   90.00
_cell.angle_beta   90.00
_cell.angle_gamma   90.00
#
_symmetry.space_group_name_H-M   'P 1'
#
loop_
_entity.id
_entity.type
_entity.pdbx_description
1 polymer ?
#
loop_
_entity_poly.entity_id
_entity_poly.type
_entity_poly.pdbx_seq_one_letter_code
_entity_poly.pdbx_strand_id
1 'polypeptide(L)' 'MSTEDSERNTLTISTEHVHHIIDEYLGMRKLYAKWVPRELTVDQKQRRVDDWEQCLKMIKRNIPEFCVDM' A
#
# COMPACT_ATOMS: atom_id res chain seq x y z
N MET A 1 -26.57 23.75 28.32
CA MET A 1 -26.28 22.94 27.11
C MET A 1 -24.79 22.67 27.16
N SER A 2 -24.42 21.65 27.93
CA SER A 2 -23.03 21.38 28.31
C SER A 2 -22.34 20.62 27.20
N THR A 3 -21.09 20.99 26.92
CA THR A 3 -20.20 20.53 25.85
C THR A 3 -19.75 19.07 26.01
N GLU A 4 -20.55 18.22 26.66
CA GLU A 4 -20.24 16.81 26.97
C GLU A 4 -20.89 15.83 25.99
N ASP A 5 -21.80 16.31 25.12
CA ASP A 5 -22.44 15.48 24.09
C ASP A 5 -21.61 15.35 22.80
N SER A 6 -20.43 15.99 22.72
CA SER A 6 -19.60 16.00 21.50
C SER A 6 -18.79 14.70 21.28
N GLU A 7 -18.72 13.79 22.26
CA GLU A 7 -17.83 12.62 22.24
C GLU A 7 -18.55 11.27 22.41
N ARG A 8 -19.83 11.18 22.02
CA ARG A 8 -20.57 9.90 22.03
C ARG A 8 -21.19 9.57 20.66
N ASN A 9 -20.37 9.61 19.60
CA ASN A 9 -20.77 9.12 18.27
C ASN A 9 -19.86 7.99 17.76
N THR A 10 -19.17 7.28 18.66
CA THR A 10 -18.66 5.96 18.34
C THR A 10 -19.83 4.98 18.39
N LEU A 11 -20.47 4.79 17.23
CA LEU A 11 -21.46 3.73 17.04
C LEU A 11 -20.81 2.42 17.47
N THR A 12 -21.32 1.77 18.52
CA THR A 12 -20.84 0.47 19.00
C THR A 12 -21.29 -0.62 18.03
N ILE A 13 -20.79 -0.56 16.80
CA ILE A 13 -21.10 -1.50 15.73
C ILE A 13 -20.04 -2.59 15.79
N SER A 14 -20.48 -3.85 15.74
CA SER A 14 -19.55 -4.97 15.67
C SER A 14 -18.82 -4.95 14.33
N THR A 15 -17.58 -5.46 14.30
CA THR A 15 -16.79 -5.59 13.08
C THR A 15 -17.53 -6.38 11.98
N GLU A 16 -18.36 -7.35 12.38
CA GLU A 16 -19.20 -8.13 11.46
C GLU A 16 -20.25 -7.27 10.76
N HIS A 17 -20.93 -6.38 11.48
CA HIS A 17 -21.89 -5.45 10.90
C HIS A 17 -21.21 -4.45 9.96
N VAL A 18 -20.00 -3.98 10.30
CA VAL A 18 -19.21 -3.11 9.41
C VAL A 18 -18.86 -3.85 8.11
N HIS A 19 -18.38 -5.10 8.20
CA HIS A 19 -18.09 -5.90 7.01
C HIS A 19 -19.32 -6.14 6.15
N HIS A 20 -20.48 -6.43 6.76
CA HIS A 20 -21.73 -6.63 6.05
C HIS A 20 -22.17 -5.36 5.29
N ILE A 21 -22.04 -4.18 5.90
CA ILE A 21 -22.34 -2.91 5.22
C ILE A 21 -21.41 -2.68 4.04
N ILE A 22 -20.10 -2.89 4.24
CA ILE A 22 -19.08 -2.71 3.20
C ILE A 22 -19.33 -3.63 2.01
N ASP A 23 -19.66 -4.90 2.26
CA ASP A 23 -19.85 -5.90 1.20
C ASP A 23 -21.21 -5.77 0.51
N GLU A 24 -22.31 -5.81 1.28
CA GLU A 24 -23.67 -5.92 0.72
C GLU A 24 -24.29 -4.59 0.31
N TYR A 25 -24.09 -3.53 1.10
CA TYR A 25 -24.73 -2.23 0.83
C TYR A 25 -23.84 -1.32 -0.01
N LEU A 26 -22.52 -1.40 0.15
CA LEU A 26 -21.56 -0.56 -0.58
C LEU A 26 -20.91 -1.30 -1.76
N GLY A 27 -21.07 -2.62 -1.87
CA GLY A 27 -20.49 -3.42 -2.97
C GLY A 27 -18.97 -3.40 -2.99
N MET A 28 -18.33 -3.09 -1.87
CA MET A 28 -16.89 -2.91 -1.77
C MET A 28 -16.22 -4.25 -1.45
N ARG A 29 -15.57 -4.84 -2.44
CA ARG A 29 -14.73 -6.02 -2.20
C ARG A 29 -13.33 -5.65 -1.77
N LYS A 30 -12.76 -6.45 -0.87
CA LYS A 30 -11.35 -6.34 -0.46
C LYS A 30 -10.44 -6.66 -1.65
N LEU A 31 -9.87 -5.63 -2.28
CA LEU A 31 -9.04 -5.73 -3.49
C LEU A 31 -7.61 -6.28 -3.23
N TYR A 32 -7.42 -7.08 -2.19
CA TYR A 32 -6.12 -7.50 -1.64
C TYR A 32 -5.37 -6.38 -0.89
N ALA A 33 -4.93 -6.69 0.33
CA ALA A 33 -3.84 -5.93 0.94
C ALA A 33 -2.55 -6.49 0.36
N LYS A 34 -1.87 -5.73 -0.50
CA LYS A 34 -0.54 -6.13 -0.99
C LYS A 34 0.38 -6.22 0.23
N TRP A 35 0.98 -7.39 0.47
CA TRP A 35 2.01 -7.55 1.49
C TRP A 35 3.20 -6.70 1.09
N VAL A 36 3.27 -5.49 1.65
CA VAL A 36 4.43 -4.61 1.53
C VAL A 36 5.25 -4.81 2.80
N PRO A 37 6.46 -5.42 2.71
CA PRO A 37 7.20 -5.85 3.90
C PRO A 37 7.60 -4.74 4.87
N ARG A 38 7.53 -3.47 4.47
CA ARG A 38 7.75 -2.30 5.33
C ARG A 38 7.35 -1.03 4.59
N GLU A 39 6.78 -0.05 5.29
CA GLU A 39 6.67 1.30 4.75
C GLU A 39 8.07 1.93 4.67
N LEU A 40 8.49 2.32 3.47
CA LEU A 40 9.81 2.90 3.24
C LEU A 40 9.80 4.39 3.56
N THR A 41 10.84 4.87 4.24
CA THR A 41 11.11 6.30 4.40
C THR A 41 11.40 6.95 3.05
N VAL A 42 11.32 8.29 2.97
CA VAL A 42 11.63 9.04 1.75
C VAL A 42 13.04 8.70 1.24
N ASP A 43 14.03 8.68 2.12
CA ASP A 43 15.42 8.36 1.76
C ASP A 43 15.60 6.92 1.26
N GLN A 44 14.83 5.97 1.80
CA GLN A 44 14.84 4.59 1.33
C GLN A 44 14.23 4.46 -0.07
N LYS A 45 13.19 5.26 -0.37
CA LYS A 45 12.61 5.32 -1.72
C LYS A 45 13.59 5.92 -2.71
N GLN A 46 14.28 7.01 -2.33
CA GLN A 46 15.26 7.65 -3.20
C GLN A 46 16.42 6.71 -3.54
N ARG A 47 17.04 6.08 -2.53
CA ARG A 47 18.11 5.09 -2.77
C ARG A 47 17.67 3.99 -3.71
N ARG A 48 16.44 3.47 -3.52
CA ARG A 48 15.90 2.45 -4.41
C ARG A 48 15.81 2.96 -5.85
N VAL A 49 15.33 4.17 -6.08
CA VAL A 49 15.27 4.77 -7.44
C VAL A 49 16.67 4.86 -8.05
N ASP A 50 17.64 5.37 -7.29
CA ASP A 50 19.02 5.55 -7.75
C ASP A 50 19.65 4.20 -8.14
N ASP A 51 19.48 3.18 -7.30
CA ASP A 51 19.95 1.81 -7.55
C ASP A 51 19.36 1.25 -8.85
N TRP A 52 18.04 1.38 -9.04
CA TRP A 52 17.36 0.92 -10.25
C TRP A 52 17.82 1.66 -11.50
N GLU A 53 18.06 2.97 -11.40
CA GLU A 53 18.53 3.76 -12.52
C GLU A 53 19.96 3.36 -12.93
N GLN A 54 20.81 3.06 -11.95
CA GLN A 54 22.15 2.52 -12.19
C GLN A 54 22.10 1.16 -12.88
N CYS A 55 21.30 0.22 -12.36
CA CYS A 55 21.12 -1.10 -12.98
C CYS A 55 20.59 -0.98 -14.42
N LEU A 56 19.60 -0.10 -14.64
CA LEU A 56 19.03 0.14 -15.97
C LEU A 56 20.08 0.70 -16.94
N LYS A 57 20.94 1.62 -16.50
CA LYS A 57 22.05 2.14 -17.30
C LYS A 57 23.03 1.03 -17.69
N MET A 58 23.34 0.10 -16.77
CA MET A 58 24.22 -1.04 -17.05
C MET A 58 23.60 -1.98 -18.09
N ILE A 59 22.33 -2.36 -17.91
CA ILE A 59 21.60 -3.22 -18.86
C ILE A 59 21.55 -2.57 -20.25
N LYS A 60 21.22 -1.28 -20.34
CA LYS A 60 21.15 -0.57 -21.62
C LYS A 60 22.50 -0.47 -22.34
N ARG A 61 23.60 -0.40 -21.59
CA ARG A 61 24.96 -0.32 -22.16
C ARG A 61 25.44 -1.66 -22.71
N ASN A 62 25.00 -2.78 -22.13
CA ASN A 62 25.48 -4.09 -22.53
C ASN A 62 24.42 -5.19 -22.44
N ILE A 63 23.35 -5.04 -23.23
CA ILE A 63 22.24 -6.01 -23.28
C ILE A 63 22.75 -7.45 -23.48
N PRO A 64 23.74 -7.75 -24.36
CA PRO A 64 24.21 -9.12 -24.55
C PRO A 64 24.90 -9.75 -23.33
N GLU A 65 25.65 -8.98 -22.52
CA GLU A 65 26.35 -9.49 -21.34
C GLU A 65 25.41 -9.78 -20.16
N PHE A 66 24.26 -9.12 -20.10
CA PHE A 66 23.25 -9.33 -19.06
C PHE A 66 22.12 -10.30 -19.48
N CYS A 67 22.05 -10.67 -20.77
CA CYS A 67 21.07 -11.62 -21.32
C CYS A 67 21.67 -12.98 -21.74
N VAL A 68 22.88 -13.30 -21.30
CA VAL A 68 23.34 -14.69 -21.28
C VAL A 68 22.72 -15.36 -20.05
N ASP A 69 21.80 -16.29 -20.28
CA ASP A 69 21.14 -17.19 -19.30
C ASP A 69 19.77 -16.78 -18.73
N MET A 70 18.94 -16.01 -19.46
CA MET A 70 17.50 -15.92 -19.17
C MET A 70 16.64 -16.58 -20.25
#